data_AF-A0A176EX76-F1
#
_entry.id   AF-A0A176EX76-F1
#
_cell.length_a   1.000
_cell.length_b   1.000
_cell.length_c   1.000
_cell.angle_alpha   90.00
_cell.angle_beta   90.00
_cell.angle_gamma   90.00
#
_symmetry.space_group_name_H-M   'P 1'
#
loop_
_entity.id
_entity.type
_entity.pdbx_description
1 polymer ?
#
loop_
_entity_poly.entity_id
_entity_poly.type
_entity_poly.pdbx_seq_one_letter_code
_entity_poly.pdbx_strand_id
1 'polypeptide(L)'
;MTNIDHSQIVTVAMKQARLRTARQNAAKAECARRIEAVVDLATQMNLAAALSAHTADTQRGTAPSDATAISGLSDQDIATLLEMRRWITGMRQACARAADAPDEPPGADDHWPDPPAALAALAARF
;
A
#
# COMPACT_ATOMS: atom_id res chain seq x y z
N MET A 1 14.71 -40.61 -37.08
CA MET A 1 13.42 -40.17 -36.49
C MET A 1 13.74 -39.22 -35.36
N THR A 2 13.50 -37.93 -35.53
CA THR A 2 13.76 -36.94 -34.47
C THR A 2 12.65 -37.07 -33.43
N ASN A 3 13.00 -37.54 -32.24
CA ASN A 3 12.07 -37.66 -31.12
C ASN A 3 11.84 -36.26 -30.57
N ILE A 4 10.71 -35.63 -30.91
CA ILE A 4 10.34 -34.33 -30.35
C ILE A 4 9.97 -34.57 -28.89
N ASP A 5 10.67 -33.89 -27.98
CA ASP A 5 10.35 -33.93 -26.55
C ASP A 5 9.09 -33.10 -26.29
N HIS A 6 7.96 -33.79 -26.19
CA HIS A 6 6.65 -33.19 -25.93
C HIS A 6 6.51 -32.60 -24.51
N SER A 7 7.48 -32.84 -23.60
CA SER A 7 7.51 -32.20 -22.27
C SER A 7 7.78 -30.68 -22.35
N GLN A 8 8.28 -30.19 -23.48
CA GLN A 8 8.54 -28.76 -23.72
C GLN A 8 7.41 -28.02 -24.44
N ILE A 9 6.24 -28.65 -24.65
CA ILE A 9 5.11 -27.98 -25.28
C ILE A 9 4.53 -26.93 -24.31
N VAL A 10 4.86 -25.66 -24.55
CA VAL A 10 4.19 -24.54 -23.90
C VAL A 10 2.83 -24.35 -24.55
N THR A 11 1.77 -24.71 -23.82
CA THR A 11 0.41 -24.49 -24.29
C THR A 11 0.03 -23.01 -24.22
N VAL A 12 -0.97 -22.61 -25.00
CA VAL A 12 -1.58 -21.27 -24.91
C VAL A 12 -2.06 -20.98 -23.48
N ALA A 13 -2.63 -21.98 -22.80
CA ALA A 13 -3.07 -21.87 -21.42
C ALA A 13 -1.90 -21.58 -20.46
N MET A 14 -0.76 -22.27 -20.61
CA MET A 14 0.44 -22.01 -19.81
C MET A 14 0.98 -20.60 -20.04
N LYS A 15 0.97 -20.13 -21.30
CA LYS A 15 1.38 -18.76 -21.63
C LYS A 15 0.45 -17.73 -20.98
N GLN A 16 -0.87 -17.92 -21.07
CA GLN A 16 -1.85 -17.03 -20.46
C GLN A 16 -1.75 -17.00 -18.92
N ALA A 17 -1.51 -18.15 -18.28
CA ALA A 17 -1.28 -18.22 -16.84
C ALA A 17 -0.03 -17.40 -16.43
N ARG A 18 1.08 -17.55 -17.14
CA ARG A 18 2.32 -16.79 -16.89
C ARG A 18 2.10 -15.28 -17.05
N LEU A 19 1.40 -14.86 -18.11
CA LEU A 19 1.10 -13.44 -18.34
C LEU A 19 0.24 -12.86 -17.21
N ARG A 20 -0.76 -13.62 -16.73
CA ARG A 20 -1.60 -13.22 -15.59
C ARG A 20 -0.79 -13.05 -14.31
N THR A 21 0.09 -14.01 -13.99
CA THR A 21 0.97 -13.91 -12.82
C THR A 21 1.93 -12.74 -12.93
N ALA A 22 2.56 -12.55 -14.10
CA ALA A 22 3.46 -11.42 -14.33
C ALA A 22 2.75 -10.08 -14.14
N ARG A 23 1.51 -9.96 -14.64
CA ARG A 23 0.67 -8.78 -14.46
C ARG A 23 0.30 -8.52 -13.00
N GLN A 24 -0.14 -9.56 -12.28
CA GLN A 24 -0.43 -9.46 -10.85
C GLN A 24 0.79 -8.98 -10.05
N ASN A 25 1.98 -9.48 -10.39
CA ASN A 25 3.22 -9.06 -9.74
C ASN A 25 3.58 -7.62 -10.10
N ALA A 26 3.42 -7.20 -11.36
CA ALA A 26 3.66 -5.84 -11.79
C ALA A 26 2.72 -4.84 -11.09
N ALA A 27 1.42 -5.16 -10.99
CA ALA A 27 0.45 -4.32 -10.27
C ALA A 27 0.79 -4.18 -8.78
N LYS A 28 1.20 -5.27 -8.12
CA LYS A 28 1.64 -5.24 -6.72
C LYS A 28 2.90 -4.40 -6.52
N ALA A 29 3.89 -4.57 -7.40
CA ALA A 29 5.14 -3.81 -7.34
C ALA A 29 4.88 -2.31 -7.54
N GLU A 30 4.01 -1.95 -8.48
CA GLU A 30 3.64 -0.56 -8.72
C GLU A 30 2.87 0.05 -7.55
N CYS A 31 1.92 -0.70 -6.97
CA CYS A 31 1.21 -0.28 -5.77
C CYS A 31 2.17 0.01 -4.62
N ALA A 32 3.13 -0.88 -4.37
CA ALA A 32 4.14 -0.70 -3.32
C ALA A 32 5.00 0.53 -3.60
N ARG A 33 5.54 0.65 -4.82
CA ARG A 33 6.35 1.79 -5.26
C ARG A 33 5.65 3.13 -5.02
N ARG A 34 4.36 3.23 -5.37
CA ARG A 34 3.58 4.48 -5.21
C ARG A 34 3.32 4.82 -3.74
N ILE A 35 3.03 3.82 -2.91
CA ILE A 35 2.85 4.04 -1.46
C ILE A 35 4.17 4.51 -0.85
N GLU A 36 5.27 3.80 -1.13
CA GLU A 36 6.61 4.08 -0.59
C GLU A 36 7.18 5.41 -1.08
N ALA A 37 6.76 5.90 -2.25
CA ALA A 37 7.11 7.23 -2.72
C ALA A 37 6.52 8.37 -1.87
N VAL A 38 5.46 8.10 -1.11
CA VAL A 38 4.81 9.09 -0.23
C VAL A 38 5.20 8.85 1.22
N VAL A 39 5.20 7.58 1.65
CA VAL A 39 5.49 7.17 3.02
C VAL A 39 6.22 5.83 2.98
N ASP A 40 7.52 5.86 3.27
CA ASP A 40 8.34 4.66 3.22
C ASP A 40 7.94 3.64 4.31
N LEU A 41 8.46 2.42 4.19
CA LEU A 41 8.11 1.34 5.11
C LEU A 41 8.50 1.65 6.57
N ALA A 42 9.64 2.31 6.80
CA ALA A 42 10.09 2.65 8.15
C ALA A 42 9.15 3.70 8.77
N THR A 43 8.80 4.74 8.03
CA THR A 43 7.83 5.75 8.45
C THR A 43 6.45 5.13 8.70
N GLN A 44 5.99 4.20 7.84
CA GLN A 44 4.74 3.46 8.06
C GLN A 44 4.75 2.70 9.40
N MET A 45 5.85 2.04 9.73
CA MET A 45 6.00 1.32 10.99
C MET A 45 6.05 2.27 12.19
N ASN A 46 6.80 3.37 12.10
CA ASN A 46 6.91 4.39 13.15
C ASN A 46 5.54 5.02 13.45
N LEU A 47 4.79 5.40 12.42
CA LEU A 47 3.45 5.97 12.55
C LEU A 47 2.46 4.96 13.16
N ALA A 48 2.52 3.69 12.75
CA ALA A 48 1.67 2.64 13.32
C ALA A 48 1.99 2.37 14.81
N ALA A 49 3.27 2.41 15.19
CA ALA A 49 3.71 2.29 16.58
C ALA A 49 3.26 3.49 17.43
N ALA A 50 3.42 4.72 16.91
CA ALA A 50 2.96 5.94 17.58
C ALA A 50 1.43 5.93 17.80
N LEU A 51 0.66 5.53 16.79
CA LEU A 51 -0.80 5.39 16.92
C LEU A 51 -1.16 4.33 17.96
N SER A 52 -0.45 3.21 17.97
CA SER A 52 -0.67 2.14 18.94
C SER A 52 -0.40 2.61 20.38
N ALA A 53 0.69 3.35 20.60
CA ALA A 53 1.01 3.97 21.89
C ALA A 53 -0.10 4.93 22.33
N HIS A 54 -0.54 5.82 21.43
CA HIS A 54 -1.64 6.75 21.69
C HIS A 54 -2.94 6.02 22.09
N THR A 55 -3.32 4.97 21.36
CA THR A 55 -4.52 4.19 21.69
C THR A 55 -4.41 3.44 23.02
N ALA A 56 -3.23 2.93 23.37
CA ALA A 56 -3.01 2.25 24.64
C ALA A 56 -3.14 3.21 25.83
N ASP A 57 -2.61 4.43 25.71
CA ASP A 57 -2.72 5.45 26.77
C ASP A 57 -4.14 5.97 26.94
N THR A 58 -4.82 6.27 25.85
CA THR A 58 -6.24 6.70 25.91
C THR A 58 -7.13 5.62 26.53
N GLN A 59 -6.89 4.33 26.24
CA GLN A 59 -7.60 3.22 26.87
C GLN A 59 -7.31 3.08 28.39
N ARG A 60 -6.13 3.51 28.84
CA ARG A 60 -5.77 3.57 30.26
C ARG A 60 -6.39 4.76 30.99
N GLY A 61 -7.13 5.63 30.30
CA GLY A 61 -7.75 6.83 30.88
C GLY A 61 -6.78 8.01 31.02
N THR A 62 -5.63 7.95 30.34
CA THR A 62 -4.68 9.06 30.28
C THR A 62 -5.35 10.28 29.64
N ALA A 63 -5.12 11.47 30.18
CA ALA A 63 -5.67 12.70 29.60
C ALA A 63 -5.14 12.88 28.16
N PRO A 64 -5.95 13.43 27.23
CA PRO A 64 -5.54 13.59 25.82
C PRO A 64 -4.23 14.36 25.64
N SER A 65 -3.98 15.38 26.46
CA SER A 65 -2.72 16.14 26.48
C SER A 65 -1.49 15.27 26.73
N ASP A 66 -1.62 14.30 27.63
CA ASP A 66 -0.51 13.46 28.08
C ASP A 66 -0.27 12.32 27.07
N ALA A 67 -1.33 11.80 26.46
CA ALA A 67 -1.23 10.83 25.35
C ALA A 67 -0.55 11.43 24.11
N THR A 68 -0.80 12.71 23.81
CA THR A 68 -0.08 13.45 22.76
C THR A 68 1.39 13.64 23.10
N ALA A 69 1.73 13.94 24.36
CA ALA A 69 3.13 14.08 24.78
C ALA A 69 3.95 12.78 24.64
N ILE A 70 3.31 11.62 24.87
CA ILE A 70 3.96 10.30 24.75
C ILE A 70 4.10 9.87 23.29
N SER A 71 3.03 9.98 22.51
CA SER A 71 3.00 9.50 21.12
C SER A 71 3.60 10.48 20.12
N GLY A 72 3.69 11.76 20.46
CA GLY A 72 4.01 12.84 19.52
C GLY A 72 2.91 13.13 18.50
N LEU A 73 1.72 12.51 18.67
CA LEU A 73 0.59 12.65 17.76
C LEU A 73 -0.45 13.61 18.33
N SER A 74 -0.72 14.67 17.57
CA SER A 74 -1.87 15.54 17.78
C SER A 74 -3.15 14.91 17.21
N ASP A 75 -4.32 15.46 17.56
CA ASP A 75 -5.60 15.03 16.98
C ASP A 75 -5.63 15.14 15.45
N GLN A 76 -4.95 16.15 14.89
CA GLN A 76 -4.82 16.31 13.45
C GLN A 76 -3.93 15.22 12.82
N ASP A 77 -2.89 14.78 13.54
CA ASP A 77 -2.05 13.67 13.09
C ASP A 77 -2.85 12.37 13.09
N ILE A 78 -3.65 12.12 14.12
CA ILE A 78 -4.56 10.97 14.19
C ILE A 78 -5.55 10.98 13.03
N ALA A 79 -6.17 12.13 12.74
CA ALA A 79 -7.07 12.28 11.59
C ALA A 79 -6.35 11.95 10.27
N THR A 80 -5.13 12.45 10.09
CA THR A 80 -4.29 12.18 8.92
C THR A 80 -3.94 10.69 8.80
N LEU A 81 -3.68 9.99 9.90
CA LEU A 81 -3.41 8.55 9.91
C LEU A 81 -4.63 7.71 9.52
N LEU A 82 -5.83 8.14 9.92
CA LEU A 82 -7.07 7.48 9.49
C LEU A 82 -7.30 7.67 7.99
N GLU A 83 -7.02 8.87 7.46
CA GLU A 83 -7.06 9.14 6.02
C GLU A 83 -6.00 8.33 5.25
N MET A 84 -4.77 8.22 5.77
CA MET A 84 -3.73 7.37 5.22
C MET A 84 -4.18 5.91 5.13
N ARG A 85 -4.81 5.37 6.18
CA ARG A 85 -5.33 3.99 6.16
C ARG A 85 -6.42 3.80 5.08
N ARG A 86 -7.30 4.78 4.91
CA ARG A 86 -8.32 4.77 3.85
C ARG A 86 -7.68 4.83 2.47
N TRP A 87 -6.69 5.70 2.30
CA TRP A 87 -5.94 5.84 1.05
C TRP A 87 -5.19 4.55 0.69
N ILE A 88 -4.43 3.93 1.62
CA ILE A 88 -3.75 2.64 1.39
C ILE A 88 -4.75 1.55 1.00
N THR A 89 -5.95 1.55 1.60
CA THR A 89 -7.01 0.62 1.21
C THR A 89 -7.48 0.90 -0.23
N GLY A 90 -7.65 2.16 -0.61
CA GLY A 90 -7.95 2.58 -1.98
C GLY A 90 -6.85 2.17 -2.98
N MET A 91 -5.58 2.35 -2.62
CA MET A 91 -4.42 1.90 -3.40
C MET A 91 -4.46 0.38 -3.65
N ARG A 92 -4.76 -0.42 -2.62
CA ARG A 92 -4.88 -1.88 -2.74
C ARG A 92 -6.05 -2.30 -3.64
N GLN A 93 -7.16 -1.57 -3.61
CA GLN A 93 -8.29 -1.81 -4.51
C GLN A 93 -7.94 -1.44 -5.95
N ALA A 94 -7.23 -0.32 -6.17
CA ALA A 94 -6.72 0.07 -7.48
C ALA A 94 -5.75 -0.98 -8.03
N CYS A 95 -4.83 -1.48 -7.20
CA CYS A 95 -3.93 -2.57 -7.53
C CYS A 95 -4.68 -3.84 -7.98
N ALA A 96 -5.76 -4.21 -7.29
CA ALA A 96 -6.57 -5.37 -7.66
C ALA A 96 -7.24 -5.18 -9.04
N ARG A 97 -7.82 -4.01 -9.29
CA ARG A 97 -8.39 -3.67 -10.61
C ARG A 97 -7.33 -3.71 -11.71
N ALA A 98 -6.18 -3.10 -11.47
CA ALA A 98 -5.06 -3.13 -12.42
C ALA A 98 -4.56 -4.57 -12.66
N ALA A 99 -4.57 -5.44 -11.67
CA ALA A 99 -4.18 -6.84 -11.86
C ALA A 99 -5.13 -7.59 -12.83
N ASP A 100 -6.40 -7.21 -12.86
CA ASP A 100 -7.47 -7.89 -13.60
C ASP A 100 -7.81 -7.24 -14.97
N ALA A 101 -7.39 -6.00 -15.23
CA ALA A 101 -7.67 -5.27 -16.48
C ALA A 101 -6.59 -5.51 -17.55
N PRO A 102 -6.73 -6.46 -18.49
CA PRO A 102 -5.64 -6.87 -19.39
C PRO A 102 -5.10 -5.73 -20.29
N ASP A 103 -5.96 -4.77 -20.62
CA ASP A 103 -5.69 -3.74 -21.64
C ASP A 103 -5.14 -2.41 -21.07
N GLU A 104 -5.16 -2.24 -19.75
CA GLU A 104 -4.57 -1.06 -19.09
C GLU A 104 -3.16 -1.40 -18.59
N PRO A 105 -2.15 -0.52 -18.69
CA PRO A 105 -0.89 -0.74 -18.03
C PRO A 105 -1.07 -0.52 -16.52
N PRO A 106 -0.54 -1.39 -15.63
CA PRO A 106 -0.64 -1.17 -14.18
C PRO A 106 -0.08 0.18 -13.70
N GLY A 107 0.86 0.77 -14.44
CA GLY A 107 1.44 2.08 -14.14
C GLY A 107 0.64 3.29 -14.63
N ALA A 108 -0.54 3.13 -15.23
CA ALA A 108 -1.38 4.27 -15.62
C ALA A 108 -1.83 5.07 -14.40
N ASP A 109 -1.66 6.39 -14.43
CA ASP A 109 -1.90 7.27 -13.28
C ASP A 109 -3.39 7.38 -12.91
N ASP A 110 -4.28 7.31 -13.89
CA ASP A 110 -5.72 7.60 -13.75
C ASP A 110 -6.47 6.69 -12.77
N HIS A 111 -5.90 5.55 -12.38
CA HIS A 111 -6.57 4.58 -11.50
C HIS A 111 -6.15 4.66 -10.04
N TRP A 112 -5.14 5.48 -9.72
CA TRP A 112 -4.57 5.56 -8.38
C TRP A 112 -5.15 6.73 -7.60
N PRO A 113 -5.62 6.52 -6.36
CA PRO A 113 -6.11 7.62 -5.54
C PRO A 113 -4.97 8.54 -5.09
N ASP A 114 -5.26 9.83 -5.03
CA ASP A 114 -4.34 10.83 -4.51
C ASP A 114 -4.03 10.60 -3.01
N PRO A 115 -2.79 10.85 -2.57
CA PRO A 115 -2.45 10.78 -1.16
C PRO A 115 -3.14 11.90 -0.37
N PRO A 116 -3.42 11.69 0.93
CA PRO A 116 -3.93 12.76 1.79
C PRO A 116 -2.94 13.93 1.84
N ALA A 117 -3.44 15.16 1.71
CA ALA A 117 -2.59 16.35 1.59
C ALA A 117 -1.63 16.55 2.78
N ALA A 118 -2.07 16.20 4.00
CA ALA A 118 -1.26 16.31 5.21
C ALA A 118 -0.26 15.16 5.42
N LEU A 119 -0.36 14.07 4.64
CA LEU A 119 0.41 12.85 4.89
C LEU A 119 1.92 13.07 4.69
N ALA A 120 2.32 13.79 3.64
CA ALA A 120 3.74 14.03 3.39
C ALA A 120 4.39 14.87 4.52
N ALA A 121 3.66 15.86 5.04
CA ALA A 121 4.13 16.66 6.16
C ALA A 121 4.21 15.86 7.47
N LEU A 122 3.24 14.97 7.71
CA LEU A 122 3.28 14.05 8.84
C LEU A 122 4.45 13.06 8.71
N ALA A 123 4.63 12.47 7.53
CA ALA A 123 5.70 11.52 7.26
C ALA A 123 7.09 12.13 7.49
N ALA A 124 7.31 13.38 7.08
CA ALA A 124 8.59 14.07 7.27
C ALA A 124 8.97 14.32 8.75
N ARG A 125 8.06 14.15 9.71
CA ARG A 125 8.32 14.27 11.15
C ARG A 125 8.78 12.96 11.81
N PHE A 126 8.73 11.84 11.09
CA PHE A 126 8.94 10.47 11.60
C PHE A 126 10.00 9.69 10.80
#